data_AF-A0A4U9D039-F1
#
_entry.id   AF-A0A4U9D039-F1
#
_cell.length_a   1.000
_cell.length_b   1.000
_cell.length_c   1.000
_cell.angle_alpha   90.00
_cell.angle_beta   90.00
_cell.angle_gamma   90.00
#
_symmetry.space_group_name_H-M   'P 1'
#
loop_
_entity.id
_entity.type
_entity.pdbx_description
1 polymer ?
#
loop_
_entity_poly.entity_id
_entity_poly.type
_entity_poly.pdbx_seq_one_letter_code
_entity_poly.pdbx_strand_id
1 'polypeptide(L)'
;MKNQRRVNGKTGKPLRFELLLPAGGNDRWVLPFQHNLRRLGITMDIRQVDNSQYSNRRRSRDYDMMPMVWRATPWPATDLQVSWDSAYIHSSYNAPGVQSPVVDSLIAQIIRWQGNEQKLLPLGRALDRVLTWNYYMLPMWYMAQDRTARWDKFSFPPTRPVYSSGFDSWWYDVNKAAKLPADRR
;
A
#
# COMPACT_ATOMS: atom_id res chain seq x y z
N MET A 1 13.28 -23.65 -17.17
CA MET A 1 14.49 -23.47 -16.32
C MET A 1 15.69 -23.95 -17.13
N LYS A 2 16.82 -23.26 -17.07
CA LYS A 2 18.11 -23.75 -17.59
C LYS A 2 19.18 -23.50 -16.52
N ASN A 3 19.94 -24.52 -16.14
CA ASN A 3 20.97 -24.45 -15.10
C ASN A 3 20.47 -23.79 -13.79
N GLN A 4 19.32 -24.27 -13.29
CA GLN A 4 18.63 -23.72 -12.11
C GLN A 4 18.22 -22.24 -12.19
N ARG A 5 18.31 -21.61 -13.37
CA ARG A 5 17.85 -20.23 -13.61
C ARG A 5 16.54 -20.22 -14.37
N ARG A 6 15.62 -19.34 -13.95
CA ARG A 6 14.41 -19.01 -14.70
C ARG A 6 14.86 -18.23 -15.93
N VAL A 7 14.47 -18.67 -17.12
CA VAL A 7 14.85 -18.04 -18.38
C VAL A 7 13.61 -17.82 -19.22
N ASN A 8 13.62 -16.77 -20.02
CA ASN A 8 12.62 -16.57 -21.07
C ASN A 8 12.75 -17.69 -22.12
N GLY A 9 11.64 -18.34 -22.48
CA GLY A 9 11.64 -19.48 -23.39
C GLY A 9 12.08 -19.15 -24.82
N LYS A 10 11.84 -17.91 -25.27
CA LYS A 10 12.18 -17.46 -26.63
C LYS A 10 13.59 -16.88 -26.70
N THR A 11 13.96 -16.01 -25.77
CA THR A 11 15.24 -15.27 -25.84
C THR A 11 16.38 -15.92 -25.06
N GLY A 12 16.08 -16.89 -24.19
CA GLY A 12 17.07 -17.51 -23.31
C GLY A 12 17.60 -16.60 -22.19
N LYS A 13 17.19 -15.32 -22.15
CA LYS A 13 17.63 -14.37 -21.12
C LYS A 13 17.14 -14.81 -19.74
N PRO A 14 18.01 -14.81 -18.71
CA PRO A 14 17.58 -15.10 -17.34
C PRO A 14 16.60 -14.03 -16.85
N LEU A 15 15.61 -14.44 -16.05
CA LEU A 15 14.73 -13.49 -15.37
C LEU A 15 15.52 -12.83 -14.25
N ARG A 16 15.86 -11.57 -14.49
CA ARG A 16 16.57 -10.69 -13.57
C ARG A 16 15.87 -9.33 -13.55
N PHE A 17 15.71 -8.75 -12.38
CA PHE A 17 15.10 -7.43 -12.22
C PHE A 17 15.63 -6.70 -10.98
N GLU A 18 15.46 -5.39 -10.94
CA GLU A 18 15.84 -4.53 -9.83
C GLU A 18 14.65 -4.24 -8.89
N LEU A 19 14.87 -4.33 -7.58
CA LEU A 19 14.00 -3.75 -6.56
C LEU A 19 14.61 -2.43 -6.08
N LEU A 20 13.97 -1.32 -6.47
CA LEU A 20 14.36 0.03 -6.09
C LEU A 20 13.81 0.40 -4.71
N LEU A 21 14.69 0.92 -3.84
CA LEU A 21 14.37 1.30 -2.47
C LEU A 21 14.96 2.68 -2.12
N PRO A 22 14.23 3.52 -1.36
CA PRO A 22 14.82 4.72 -0.78
C PRO A 22 15.72 4.36 0.41
N ALA A 23 16.83 5.08 0.57
CA ALA A 23 17.74 4.91 1.70
C ALA A 23 17.05 5.27 3.03
N GLY A 24 17.43 4.57 4.10
CA GLY A 24 16.89 4.81 5.46
C GLY A 24 15.48 4.24 5.71
N GLY A 25 14.89 3.54 4.75
CA GLY A 25 13.61 2.84 4.91
C GLY A 25 13.75 1.47 5.59
N ASN A 26 12.61 0.86 5.99
CA ASN A 26 12.57 -0.51 6.48
C ASN A 26 12.68 -1.52 5.33
N ASP A 27 13.84 -2.15 5.20
CA ASP A 27 14.21 -3.08 4.13
C ASP A 27 14.41 -4.53 4.61
N ARG A 28 14.13 -4.83 5.89
CA ARG A 28 14.36 -6.16 6.48
C ARG A 28 13.60 -7.29 5.79
N TRP A 29 12.47 -6.99 5.15
CA TRP A 29 11.64 -7.93 4.40
C TRP A 29 12.24 -8.32 3.04
N VAL A 30 13.20 -7.53 2.53
CA VAL A 30 13.72 -7.66 1.17
C VAL A 30 14.62 -8.90 1.04
N LEU A 31 15.44 -9.20 2.05
CA LEU A 31 16.35 -10.36 2.02
C LEU A 31 15.58 -11.70 1.98
N PRO A 32 14.54 -11.94 2.80
CA PRO A 32 13.68 -13.12 2.65
C PRO A 32 13.02 -13.21 1.27
N PHE A 33 12.54 -12.09 0.73
CA PHE A 33 11.93 -12.05 -0.61
C PHE A 33 12.95 -12.42 -1.71
N GLN A 34 14.15 -11.83 -1.67
CA GLN A 34 15.26 -12.17 -2.58
C GLN A 34 15.63 -13.65 -2.49
N HIS A 35 15.71 -14.20 -1.27
CA HIS A 35 16.02 -15.61 -1.05
C HIS A 35 14.98 -16.53 -1.68
N ASN A 36 13.68 -16.23 -1.50
CA ASN A 36 12.59 -17.01 -2.10
C ASN A 36 12.64 -16.95 -3.63
N LEU A 37 12.89 -15.78 -4.23
CA LEU A 37 13.05 -15.63 -5.68
C LEU A 37 14.25 -16.43 -6.21
N ARG A 38 15.36 -16.44 -5.49
CA ARG A 38 16.55 -17.22 -5.87
C ARG A 38 16.24 -18.71 -5.96
N ARG A 39 15.43 -19.26 -5.04
CA ARG A 39 14.97 -20.66 -5.08
C ARG A 39 14.12 -20.97 -6.32
N LEU A 40 13.45 -19.97 -6.89
CA LEU A 40 12.70 -20.09 -8.15
C LEU A 40 13.57 -19.89 -9.40
N GLY A 41 14.87 -19.63 -9.21
CA GLY A 41 15.84 -19.33 -10.26
C GLY A 41 15.80 -17.89 -10.75
N ILE A 42 15.20 -16.98 -9.98
CA ILE A 42 15.02 -15.56 -10.33
C ILE A 42 16.07 -14.74 -9.61
N THR A 43 16.71 -13.81 -10.32
CA THR A 43 17.69 -12.89 -9.72
C THR A 43 17.03 -11.53 -9.46
N MET A 44 16.97 -11.10 -8.21
CA MET A 44 16.51 -9.76 -7.86
C MET A 44 17.67 -8.97 -7.27
N ASP A 45 18.03 -7.85 -7.89
CA ASP A 45 19.04 -6.92 -7.36
C ASP A 45 18.38 -5.91 -6.44
N ILE A 46 18.98 -5.67 -5.28
CA ILE A 46 18.49 -4.67 -4.32
C ILE A 46 19.23 -3.38 -4.60
N ARG A 47 18.51 -2.32 -4.99
CA ARG A 47 19.08 -1.02 -5.30
C ARG A 47 18.56 0.03 -4.32
N GLN A 48 19.41 0.42 -3.37
CA GLN A 48 19.16 1.54 -2.48
C GLN A 48 19.75 2.82 -3.05
N VAL A 49 18.96 3.89 -3.05
CA VAL A 49 19.37 5.22 -3.54
C VAL A 49 18.89 6.30 -2.59
N ASP A 50 19.48 7.50 -2.65
CA ASP A 50 18.97 8.65 -1.91
C ASP A 50 17.56 9.06 -2.37
N ASN A 51 16.86 9.84 -1.55
CA ASN A 51 15.46 10.21 -1.80
C ASN A 51 15.27 11.04 -3.08
N SER A 52 16.26 11.84 -3.49
CA SER A 52 16.17 12.63 -4.72
C SER A 52 16.29 11.72 -5.94
N GLN A 53 17.24 10.78 -5.94
CA GLN A 53 17.33 9.75 -6.98
C GLN A 53 16.08 8.88 -7.03
N TYR A 54 15.58 8.41 -5.87
CA TYR A 54 14.35 7.61 -5.81
C TYR A 54 13.17 8.35 -6.44
N SER A 55 12.97 9.62 -6.06
CA SER A 55 11.87 10.44 -6.59
C SER A 55 12.00 10.68 -8.09
N ASN A 56 13.21 10.93 -8.59
CA ASN A 56 13.46 11.13 -10.02
C ASN A 56 13.16 9.85 -10.80
N ARG A 57 13.70 8.71 -10.38
CA ARG A 57 13.47 7.40 -11.02
C ARG A 57 11.99 7.00 -10.98
N ARG A 58 11.30 7.26 -9.86
CA ARG A 58 9.85 7.05 -9.76
C ARG A 58 9.07 7.91 -10.77
N ARG A 59 9.41 9.20 -10.89
CA ARG A 59 8.74 10.11 -11.84
C ARG A 59 9.02 9.75 -13.29
N SER A 60 10.25 9.33 -13.60
CA SER A 60 10.63 8.90 -14.95
C SER A 60 10.24 7.45 -15.26
N ARG A 61 9.59 6.74 -14.32
CA ARG A 61 9.22 5.33 -14.43
C ARG A 61 10.41 4.40 -14.70
N ASP A 62 11.57 4.73 -14.17
CA ASP A 62 12.80 3.95 -14.27
C ASP A 62 12.94 3.02 -13.05
N TYR A 63 12.21 1.91 -13.06
CA TYR A 63 12.27 0.85 -12.07
C TYR A 63 11.63 -0.42 -12.63
N ASP A 64 12.10 -1.59 -12.21
CA ASP A 64 11.38 -2.85 -12.48
C ASP A 64 10.35 -3.13 -11.37
N MET A 65 10.74 -2.93 -10.11
CA MET A 65 9.88 -3.10 -8.95
C MET A 65 10.24 -2.07 -7.87
N MET A 66 9.22 -1.55 -7.17
CA MET A 66 9.39 -0.71 -5.98
C MET A 66 8.23 -0.95 -4.99
N PRO A 67 8.47 -0.87 -3.67
CA PRO A 67 7.38 -0.89 -2.71
C PRO A 67 6.62 0.44 -2.76
N MET A 68 5.30 0.35 -2.66
CA MET A 68 4.42 1.52 -2.60
C MET A 68 3.40 1.33 -1.49
N VAL A 69 3.17 2.39 -0.72
CA VAL A 69 2.11 2.40 0.29
C VAL A 69 0.81 2.82 -0.39
N TRP A 70 -0.16 1.92 -0.37
CA TRP A 70 -1.52 2.18 -0.81
C TRP A 70 -2.38 2.45 0.42
N ARG A 71 -2.91 3.67 0.53
CA ARG A 71 -3.84 4.02 1.61
C ARG A 71 -5.23 3.52 1.24
N ALA A 72 -5.77 2.62 2.04
CA ALA A 72 -7.16 2.22 1.92
C ALA A 72 -8.08 3.33 2.43
N THR A 73 -9.16 3.58 1.71
CA THR A 73 -10.26 4.46 2.13
C THR A 73 -11.50 3.60 2.43
N PRO A 74 -12.41 4.04 3.33
CA PRO A 74 -13.63 3.30 3.63
C PRO A 74 -14.53 3.08 2.41
N TRP A 75 -14.52 4.04 1.49
CA TRP A 75 -15.27 4.02 0.25
C TRP A 75 -14.36 4.36 -0.93
N PRO A 76 -14.57 3.73 -2.10
CA PRO A 76 -13.82 4.09 -3.30
C PRO A 76 -14.16 5.52 -3.72
N ALA A 77 -13.13 6.33 -3.95
CA ALA A 77 -13.24 7.75 -4.22
C ALA A 77 -12.57 8.15 -5.55
N THR A 78 -12.64 9.43 -5.89
CA THR A 78 -12.17 9.97 -7.18
C THR A 78 -10.65 9.91 -7.34
N ASP A 79 -9.90 9.84 -6.25
CA ASP A 79 -8.44 9.70 -6.21
C ASP A 79 -7.92 8.40 -6.84
N LEU A 80 -8.79 7.40 -7.01
CA LEU A 80 -8.50 6.17 -7.74
C LEU A 80 -8.07 6.42 -9.19
N GLN A 81 -8.54 7.50 -9.83
CA GLN A 81 -8.16 7.83 -11.22
C GLN A 81 -6.65 7.99 -11.38
N VAL A 82 -6.06 8.85 -10.55
CA VAL A 82 -4.61 9.17 -10.58
C VAL A 82 -3.73 7.93 -10.38
N SER A 83 -4.30 6.91 -9.75
CA SER A 83 -3.62 5.68 -9.34
C SER A 83 -3.74 4.54 -10.35
N TRP A 84 -4.84 4.46 -11.10
CA TRP A 84 -5.22 3.24 -11.83
C TRP A 84 -5.75 3.48 -13.24
N ASP A 85 -6.22 4.68 -13.55
CA ASP A 85 -6.82 5.01 -14.84
C ASP A 85 -5.72 5.19 -15.91
N SER A 86 -5.99 4.67 -17.11
CA SER A 86 -5.09 4.71 -18.26
C SER A 86 -4.68 6.14 -18.65
N ALA A 87 -5.57 7.13 -18.45
CA ALA A 87 -5.27 8.53 -18.73
C ALA A 87 -4.11 9.08 -17.86
N TYR A 88 -3.85 8.44 -16.73
CA TYR A 88 -2.79 8.81 -15.78
C TYR A 88 -1.55 7.94 -15.91
N ILE A 89 -1.34 7.24 -17.04
CA ILE A 89 -0.13 6.42 -17.25
C ILE A 89 1.18 7.22 -17.11
N HIS A 90 1.20 8.52 -17.38
CA HIS A 90 2.39 9.35 -17.17
C HIS A 90 2.53 9.91 -15.74
N SER A 91 1.55 9.62 -14.87
CA SER A 91 1.60 9.98 -13.45
C SER A 91 2.47 9.01 -12.66
N SER A 92 3.31 9.55 -11.77
CA SER A 92 4.07 8.76 -10.80
C SER A 92 3.21 8.03 -9.76
N TYR A 93 1.90 8.29 -9.71
CA TYR A 93 0.93 7.60 -8.86
C TYR A 93 0.37 6.33 -9.52
N ASN A 94 0.24 6.29 -10.85
CA ASN A 94 0.02 5.05 -11.60
C ASN A 94 1.34 4.27 -11.73
N ALA A 95 1.91 3.95 -10.57
CA ALA A 95 3.17 3.25 -10.39
C ALA A 95 3.24 1.90 -11.17
N PRO A 96 2.23 1.02 -11.11
CA PRO A 96 2.25 -0.23 -11.87
C PRO A 96 2.03 -0.05 -13.38
N GLY A 97 1.59 1.13 -13.83
CA GLY A 97 1.38 1.41 -15.25
C GLY A 97 0.15 0.72 -15.83
N VAL A 98 -0.95 0.73 -15.09
CA VAL A 98 -2.20 0.13 -15.54
C VAL A 98 -2.72 0.89 -16.75
N GLN A 99 -3.00 0.13 -17.80
CA GLN A 99 -3.76 0.54 -18.98
C GLN A 99 -4.79 -0.54 -19.27
N SER A 100 -6.04 -0.30 -18.86
CA SER A 100 -7.10 -1.30 -18.99
C SER A 100 -8.47 -0.64 -19.13
N PRO A 101 -9.16 -0.82 -20.28
CA PRO A 101 -10.50 -0.27 -20.49
C PRO A 101 -11.52 -0.73 -19.43
N VAL A 102 -11.32 -1.92 -18.86
CA VAL A 102 -12.18 -2.45 -17.78
C VAL A 102 -11.97 -1.68 -16.49
N VAL A 103 -10.71 -1.40 -16.13
CA VAL A 103 -10.37 -0.59 -14.95
C VAL A 103 -10.89 0.84 -15.12
N ASP A 104 -10.66 1.45 -16.27
CA ASP A 104 -11.14 2.80 -16.59
C ASP A 104 -12.67 2.90 -16.48
N SER A 105 -13.39 1.92 -17.01
CA SER A 105 -14.86 1.86 -16.93
C SER A 105 -15.37 1.74 -15.49
N LEU A 106 -14.73 0.90 -14.66
CA LEU A 106 -15.10 0.75 -13.25
C LEU A 106 -14.84 2.03 -12.46
N ILE A 107 -13.71 2.68 -12.68
CA ILE A 107 -13.36 3.95 -12.05
C ILE A 107 -14.33 5.06 -12.48
N ALA A 108 -14.66 5.16 -13.77
CA ALA A 108 -15.65 6.12 -14.26
C ALA A 108 -17.03 5.94 -13.58
N GLN A 109 -17.46 4.69 -13.35
CA GLN A 109 -18.68 4.40 -12.61
C GLN A 109 -18.57 4.78 -11.13
N ILE A 110 -17.45 4.49 -10.47
CA ILE A 110 -17.21 4.90 -9.07
C ILE A 110 -17.34 6.41 -8.92
N ILE A 111 -16.77 7.19 -9.84
CA ILE A 111 -16.85 8.66 -9.83
C ILE A 111 -18.28 9.13 -10.04
N ARG A 112 -18.99 8.53 -10.99
CA ARG A 112 -20.38 8.87 -11.29
C ARG A 112 -21.30 8.67 -10.08
N TRP A 113 -21.04 7.65 -9.27
CA TRP A 113 -21.88 7.26 -8.13
C TRP A 113 -21.33 7.70 -6.77
N GLN A 114 -20.43 8.69 -6.73
CA GLN A 114 -19.94 9.25 -5.46
C GLN A 114 -21.10 9.69 -4.56
N GLY A 115 -20.99 9.36 -3.27
CA GLY A 115 -22.05 9.59 -2.27
C GLY A 115 -23.17 8.55 -2.24
N ASN A 116 -23.19 7.57 -3.16
CA ASN A 116 -24.18 6.48 -3.16
C ASN A 116 -23.56 5.15 -2.72
N GLU A 117 -23.60 4.87 -1.42
CA GLU A 117 -23.00 3.68 -0.81
C GLU A 117 -23.48 2.36 -1.44
N GLN A 118 -24.78 2.25 -1.75
CA GLN A 118 -25.37 1.04 -2.35
C GLN A 118 -24.81 0.74 -3.75
N LYS A 119 -24.44 1.78 -4.50
CA LYS A 119 -23.79 1.65 -5.81
C LYS A 119 -22.29 1.46 -5.67
N LEU A 120 -21.64 2.14 -4.72
CA LEU A 120 -20.19 2.08 -4.54
C LEU A 120 -19.71 0.73 -4.00
N LEU A 121 -20.47 0.07 -3.12
CA LEU A 121 -20.06 -1.21 -2.54
C LEU A 121 -19.77 -2.31 -3.59
N PRO A 122 -20.68 -2.64 -4.52
CA PRO A 122 -20.40 -3.63 -5.55
C PRO A 122 -19.32 -3.16 -6.54
N LEU A 123 -19.24 -1.86 -6.85
CA LEU A 123 -18.20 -1.30 -7.74
C LEU A 123 -16.80 -1.43 -7.13
N GLY A 124 -16.64 -1.12 -5.84
CA GLY A 124 -15.39 -1.29 -5.12
C GLY A 124 -14.91 -2.75 -5.11
N ARG A 125 -15.82 -3.70 -4.85
CA ARG A 125 -15.52 -5.14 -4.91
C ARG A 125 -15.14 -5.60 -6.32
N ALA A 126 -15.81 -5.09 -7.34
CA ALA A 126 -15.50 -5.40 -8.74
C ALA A 126 -14.10 -4.88 -9.11
N LEU A 127 -13.78 -3.63 -8.75
CA LEU A 127 -12.46 -3.03 -8.98
C LEU A 127 -11.37 -3.83 -8.26
N ASP A 128 -11.55 -4.14 -6.97
CA ASP A 128 -10.60 -4.95 -6.20
C ASP A 128 -10.31 -6.31 -6.85
N ARG A 129 -11.37 -7.03 -7.29
CA ARG A 129 -11.22 -8.29 -8.01
C ARG A 129 -10.45 -8.13 -9.33
N VAL A 130 -10.73 -7.08 -10.11
CA VAL A 130 -10.02 -6.84 -11.38
C VAL A 130 -8.55 -6.50 -11.13
N LEU A 131 -8.25 -5.63 -10.17
CA LEU A 131 -6.88 -5.25 -9.86
C LEU A 131 -6.06 -6.44 -9.35
N THR A 132 -6.63 -7.24 -8.43
CA THR A 132 -5.94 -8.42 -7.88
C THR A 132 -5.75 -9.53 -8.90
N TRP A 133 -6.70 -9.75 -9.81
CA TRP A 133 -6.58 -10.76 -10.87
C TRP A 133 -5.50 -10.44 -11.91
N ASN A 134 -5.15 -9.16 -12.06
CA ASN A 134 -4.11 -8.73 -13.01
C ASN A 134 -2.70 -8.66 -12.38
N TYR A 135 -2.55 -8.99 -11.10
CA TYR A 135 -1.25 -9.07 -10.42
C TYR A 135 -0.36 -7.82 -10.54
N TYR A 136 -0.96 -6.62 -10.61
CA TYR A 136 -0.22 -5.35 -10.67
C TYR A 136 0.64 -5.06 -9.43
N MET A 137 0.31 -5.71 -8.31
CA MET A 137 1.04 -5.59 -7.06
C MET A 137 1.12 -6.95 -6.35
N LEU A 138 2.12 -7.10 -5.48
CA LEU A 138 2.17 -8.16 -4.48
C LEU A 138 1.72 -7.56 -3.15
N PRO A 139 0.52 -7.87 -2.64
CA PRO A 139 0.06 -7.35 -1.35
C PRO A 139 1.01 -7.73 -0.22
N MET A 140 1.30 -6.75 0.63
CA MET A 140 2.15 -6.93 1.81
C MET A 140 1.27 -7.06 3.06
N TRP A 141 1.78 -6.65 4.22
CA TRP A 141 1.07 -6.68 5.49
C TRP A 141 0.42 -5.34 5.82
N TYR A 142 -0.47 -5.36 6.81
CA TYR A 142 -1.01 -4.17 7.48
C TYR A 142 -1.12 -4.46 8.98
N MET A 143 -1.22 -3.41 9.81
CA MET A 143 -1.65 -3.57 11.20
C MET A 143 -3.15 -3.38 11.28
N ALA A 144 -3.87 -4.41 11.75
CA ALA A 144 -5.33 -4.37 11.89
C ALA A 144 -5.82 -3.64 13.15
N GLN A 145 -4.91 -3.13 13.98
CA GLN A 145 -5.22 -2.58 15.29
C GLN A 145 -4.30 -1.41 15.61
N ASP A 146 -4.88 -0.37 16.21
CA ASP A 146 -4.12 0.68 16.87
C ASP A 146 -3.67 0.22 18.26
N ARG A 147 -2.37 0.40 18.55
CA ARG A 147 -1.79 0.06 19.85
C ARG A 147 -1.42 1.34 20.58
N THR A 148 -2.11 1.63 21.68
CA THR A 148 -1.88 2.82 22.50
C THR A 148 -1.58 2.41 23.95
N ALA A 149 -0.44 2.86 24.47
CA ALA A 149 -0.12 2.76 25.89
C ALA A 149 -0.34 4.13 26.55
N ARG A 150 -0.98 4.14 27.73
CA ARG A 150 -1.34 5.36 28.44
C ARG A 150 -1.43 5.11 29.94
N TRP A 151 -1.20 6.16 30.71
CA TRP A 151 -1.55 6.17 32.13
C TRP A 151 -3.07 6.09 32.30
N ASP A 152 -3.54 5.39 33.35
CA ASP A 152 -4.96 5.30 33.68
C ASP A 152 -5.46 6.59 34.35
N LYS A 153 -5.44 7.68 33.56
CA LYS A 153 -5.95 9.01 33.91
C LYS A 153 -6.81 9.63 32.81
N PHE A 154 -7.03 8.86 31.75
CA PHE A 154 -7.83 9.27 30.61
C PHE A 154 -9.05 8.37 30.48
N SER A 155 -10.20 8.98 30.24
CA SER A 155 -11.43 8.30 29.87
C SER A 155 -11.82 8.64 28.43
N PHE A 156 -12.68 7.82 27.85
CA PHE A 156 -13.11 7.92 26.46
C PHE A 156 -14.54 7.37 26.32
N PRO A 157 -15.26 7.71 25.25
CA PRO A 157 -16.63 7.22 25.04
C PRO A 157 -16.67 5.69 24.91
N PRO A 158 -17.74 5.03 25.39
CA PRO A 158 -17.88 3.57 25.26
C PRO A 158 -17.94 3.14 23.79
N THR A 159 -18.55 3.96 22.94
CA THR A 159 -18.59 3.76 21.49
C THR A 159 -17.43 4.50 20.84
N ARG A 160 -16.52 3.76 20.20
CA ARG A 160 -15.39 4.34 19.47
C ARG A 160 -15.78 4.68 18.02
N PRO A 161 -15.15 5.69 17.41
CA PRO A 161 -15.27 5.92 15.97
C PRO A 161 -14.85 4.67 15.18
N VAL A 162 -15.55 4.39 14.08
CA VAL A 162 -15.29 3.20 13.24
C VAL A 162 -13.97 3.32 12.46
N TYR A 163 -13.58 4.53 12.08
CA TYR A 163 -12.46 4.80 11.16
C TYR A 163 -11.33 5.66 11.77
N SER A 164 -11.24 5.72 13.10
CA SER A 164 -10.23 6.51 13.81
C SER A 164 -9.90 5.89 15.17
N SER A 165 -8.69 6.15 15.68
CA SER A 165 -8.31 5.79 17.05
C SER A 165 -9.21 6.46 18.11
N GLY A 166 -9.88 7.56 17.72
CA GLY A 166 -10.76 8.34 18.58
C GLY A 166 -10.02 9.11 19.67
N PHE A 167 -8.69 9.28 19.56
CA PHE A 167 -7.88 9.95 20.58
C PHE A 167 -8.40 11.36 20.93
N ASP A 168 -8.89 12.11 19.94
CA ASP A 168 -9.45 13.45 20.12
C ASP A 168 -10.75 13.48 20.93
N SER A 169 -11.39 12.31 21.14
CA SER A 169 -12.59 12.18 21.98
C SER A 169 -12.28 11.86 23.45
N TRP A 170 -11.01 11.77 23.81
CA TRP A 170 -10.60 11.41 25.17
C TRP A 170 -10.59 12.64 26.07
N TRP A 171 -10.78 12.43 27.37
CA TRP A 171 -10.66 13.48 28.37
C TRP A 171 -9.86 13.02 29.58
N TYR A 172 -9.28 14.00 30.28
CA TYR A 172 -8.66 13.77 31.57
C TYR A 172 -9.74 13.44 32.60
N ASP A 173 -9.58 12.30 33.26
CA ASP A 173 -10.50 11.80 34.28
C ASP A 173 -9.86 11.98 35.66
N VAL A 174 -10.32 13.01 36.37
CA VAL A 174 -9.81 13.39 37.70
C VAL A 174 -9.89 12.22 38.70
N ASN A 175 -10.91 11.36 38.60
CA ASN A 175 -11.14 10.26 39.53
C ASN A 175 -10.19 9.09 39.25
N LYS A 176 -9.86 8.85 37.98
CA LYS A 176 -8.84 7.86 37.61
C LYS A 176 -7.44 8.37 37.95
N ALA A 177 -7.15 9.62 37.62
CA ALA A 177 -5.86 10.24 37.90
C ALA A 177 -5.51 10.23 39.40
N ALA A 178 -6.49 10.46 40.29
CA ALA A 178 -6.28 10.43 41.73
C ALA A 178 -5.70 9.10 42.26
N LYS A 179 -5.90 7.99 41.53
CA LYS A 179 -5.37 6.65 41.87
C LYS A 179 -3.91 6.47 41.47
N LEU A 180 -3.35 7.39 40.69
CA LEU A 180 -1.95 7.34 40.26
C LEU A 180 -1.03 8.03 41.28
N PRO A 181 0.24 7.60 41.37
CA PRO A 181 1.30 8.32 42.08
C PRO A 181 1.44 9.77 41.60
N ALA A 182 1.85 10.67 42.50
CA ALA A 182 1.86 12.12 42.24
C ALA A 182 2.67 12.53 41.00
N ASP A 183 3.75 11.83 40.70
CA ASP A 183 4.60 12.01 39.51
C ASP A 183 3.94 11.56 38.19
N ARG A 184 2.82 10.84 38.26
CA ARG A 184 2.11 10.25 37.11
C ARG A 184 0.67 10.74 36.96
N ARG A 185 0.17 11.51 37.92
CA ARG A 185 -1.11 12.23 37.82
C ARG A 185 -1.11 13.14 36.60
#